data_AF-A0A497J8A7-F1
#
_entry.id   AF-A0A497J8A7-F1
#
_cell.length_a   1.000
_cell.length_b   1.000
_cell.length_c   1.000
_cell.angle_alpha   90.00
_cell.angle_beta   90.00
_cell.angle_gamma   90.00
#
_symmetry.space_group_name_H-M   'P 1'
#
loop_
_entity.id
_entity.type
_entity.pdbx_description
1 polymer ?
#
loop_
_entity_poly.entity_id
_entity_poly.type
_entity_poly.pdbx_seq_one_letter_code
_entity_poly.pdbx_strand_id
1 'polypeptide(L)'
;MRFEEFSPLGDSLVNFIYSLAVSRIRKTPVSKRASNRLLSEALTNAGLRENKRRVNKHSLADYAEGLIFYAWKNKLVTIEECVDILVERMQDENGSEVYAFSELLRYIEAKIHG
;
A
#
# COMPACT_ATOMS: atom_id res chain seq x y z
N MET A 1 -9.22 7.63 -13.00
CA MET A 1 -9.26 8.49 -11.80
C MET A 1 -7.82 8.93 -11.46
N ARG A 2 -7.61 10.12 -10.88
CA ARG A 2 -6.29 10.58 -10.44
C ARG A 2 -6.14 10.33 -8.94
N PHE A 3 -5.69 9.14 -8.57
CA PHE A 3 -5.54 8.80 -7.15
C PHE A 3 -4.49 9.66 -6.45
N GLU A 4 -3.50 10.18 -7.19
CA GLU A 4 -2.43 11.03 -6.64
C GLU A 4 -2.94 12.28 -5.92
N GLU A 5 -4.13 12.77 -6.25
CA GLU A 5 -4.76 13.91 -5.56
C GLU A 5 -5.03 13.61 -4.07
N PHE A 6 -5.13 12.33 -3.70
CA PHE A 6 -5.29 11.86 -2.33
C PHE A 6 -3.98 11.54 -1.62
N SER A 7 -2.82 11.56 -2.31
CA SER A 7 -1.51 11.20 -1.73
C SER A 7 -1.18 11.91 -0.42
N PRO A 8 -1.41 13.23 -0.23
CA PRO A 8 -1.07 13.89 1.03
C PRO A 8 -1.77 13.28 2.27
N LEU A 9 -3.00 12.79 2.11
CA LEU A 9 -3.72 12.06 3.16
C LEU A 9 -3.35 10.57 3.16
N GLY A 10 -3.07 10.02 1.97
CA GLY A 10 -2.60 8.65 1.77
C GLY A 10 -1.27 8.33 2.45
N ASP A 11 -0.26 9.19 2.36
CA ASP A 11 1.05 8.99 3.03
C ASP A 11 0.86 8.77 4.54
N SER A 12 0.03 9.61 5.18
CA SER A 12 -0.27 9.48 6.61
C SER A 12 -0.98 8.17 6.95
N LEU A 13 -1.97 7.78 6.15
CA LEU A 13 -2.72 6.53 6.35
C LEU A 13 -1.84 5.29 6.11
N VAL A 14 -1.04 5.29 5.04
CA VAL A 14 -0.13 4.20 4.68
C VAL A 14 0.93 4.02 5.77
N ASN A 15 1.52 5.10 6.25
CA ASN A 15 2.49 5.05 7.35
C ASN A 15 1.87 4.50 8.63
N PHE A 16 0.62 4.86 8.94
CA PHE A 16 -0.10 4.31 10.08
C PHE A 16 -0.37 2.81 9.94
N ILE A 17 -0.93 2.36 8.81
CA ILE A 17 -1.17 0.95 8.49
C ILE A 17 0.14 0.14 8.59
N TYR A 18 1.22 0.64 8.00
CA TYR A 18 2.51 -0.03 8.01
C TYR A 18 3.10 -0.11 9.42
N SER A 19 3.02 0.98 10.19
CA SER A 19 3.45 1.02 11.59
C SER A 19 2.68 0.00 12.44
N LEU A 20 1.36 -0.11 12.26
CA LEU A 20 0.54 -1.10 12.94
C LEU A 20 0.93 -2.54 12.57
N ALA A 21 1.12 -2.83 11.28
CA ALA A 21 1.49 -4.16 10.80
C ALA A 21 2.84 -4.61 11.41
N VAL A 22 3.86 -3.76 11.35
CA VAL A 22 5.17 -4.09 11.93
C VAL A 22 5.09 -4.16 13.46
N SER A 23 4.26 -3.33 14.10
CA SER A 23 4.05 -3.39 15.55
C SER A 23 3.44 -4.73 15.98
N ARG A 24 2.46 -5.24 15.21
CA ARG A 24 1.84 -6.56 15.44
C ARG A 24 2.86 -7.68 15.28
N ILE A 25 3.64 -7.67 14.19
CA ILE A 25 4.69 -8.67 13.95
C ILE A 25 5.72 -8.67 15.09
N ARG A 26 6.20 -7.49 15.50
CA ARG A 26 7.25 -7.35 16.51
C ARG A 26 6.74 -7.42 17.96
N LYS A 27 5.42 -7.44 18.15
CA LYS A 27 4.76 -7.38 19.47
C LYS A 27 5.21 -6.18 20.33
N THR A 28 5.56 -5.07 19.69
CA THR A 28 6.00 -3.82 20.35
C THR A 28 5.62 -2.62 19.49
N PRO A 29 5.24 -1.46 20.06
CA PRO A 29 4.94 -0.27 19.28
C PRO A 29 6.16 0.18 18.46
N VAL A 30 5.98 0.31 17.15
CA VAL A 30 7.00 0.87 16.25
C VAL A 30 6.39 1.94 15.35
N SER A 31 7.23 2.91 14.98
CA SER A 31 6.93 3.85 13.91
C SER A 31 7.68 3.44 12.65
N LYS A 32 6.95 3.37 11.54
CA LYS A 32 7.47 2.99 10.23
C LYS A 32 6.97 3.96 9.18
N ARG A 33 7.86 4.31 8.27
CA ARG A 33 7.54 5.10 7.08
C ARG A 33 7.70 4.25 5.84
N ALA A 34 6.66 4.17 5.02
CA ALA A 34 6.75 3.52 3.72
C ALA A 34 7.57 4.44 2.79
N SER A 35 8.72 3.96 2.32
CA SER A 35 9.54 4.78 1.41
C SER A 35 8.93 4.82 0.01
N ASN A 36 9.13 5.94 -0.71
CA ASN A 36 8.69 6.04 -2.11
C ASN A 36 9.27 4.91 -2.98
N ARG A 37 10.48 4.46 -2.67
CA ARG A 37 11.09 3.30 -3.32
C ARG A 37 10.26 2.03 -3.09
N LEU A 38 9.93 1.73 -1.84
CA LEU A 38 9.11 0.59 -1.47
C LEU A 38 7.74 0.61 -2.17
N LEU A 39 7.03 1.75 -2.13
CA LEU A 39 5.70 1.85 -2.73
C LEU A 39 5.74 1.82 -4.26
N SER A 40 6.73 2.46 -4.88
CA SER A 40 6.89 2.41 -6.35
C SER A 40 7.28 1.02 -6.86
N GLU A 41 8.12 0.29 -6.12
CA GLU A 41 8.45 -1.11 -6.41
C GLU A 41 7.23 -2.01 -6.21
N ALA A 42 6.49 -1.85 -5.12
CA ALA A 42 5.27 -2.62 -4.85
C ALA A 42 4.19 -2.40 -5.91
N LEU A 43 3.95 -1.15 -6.33
CA LEU A 43 3.00 -0.83 -7.40
C LEU A 43 3.42 -1.44 -8.74
N THR A 44 4.73 -1.46 -9.02
CA THR A 44 5.27 -2.10 -10.22
C THR A 44 5.06 -3.61 -10.18
N ASN A 45 5.35 -4.25 -9.05
CA ASN A 45 5.16 -5.69 -8.83
C ASN A 45 3.69 -6.10 -8.81
N ALA A 46 2.79 -5.18 -8.45
CA ALA A 46 1.34 -5.36 -8.55
C ALA A 46 0.83 -5.34 -10.01
N GLY A 47 1.66 -4.99 -11.00
CA GLY A 47 1.25 -4.86 -12.41
C GLY A 47 0.50 -3.56 -12.72
N LEU A 48 0.38 -2.63 -11.76
CA LEU A 48 -0.45 -1.43 -11.87
C LEU A 48 0.28 -0.24 -12.55
N ARG A 49 1.49 -0.48 -13.06
CA ARG A 49 2.32 0.53 -13.74
C ARG A 49 1.85 0.83 -15.18
N GLU A 50 1.17 -0.12 -15.83
CA GLU A 50 1.07 -0.15 -17.30
C GLU A 50 0.31 1.02 -17.94
N ASN A 51 -0.58 1.69 -17.23
CA ASN A 51 -1.39 2.77 -17.82
C ASN A 51 -0.69 4.14 -17.87
N LYS A 52 0.58 4.26 -17.47
CA LYS A 52 1.25 5.57 -17.44
C LYS A 52 2.66 5.50 -18.04
N ARG A 53 2.76 5.77 -19.35
CA ARG A 53 3.99 5.65 -20.16
C ARG A 53 5.16 6.60 -19.81
N ARG A 54 5.05 7.48 -18.80
CA ARG A 54 6.10 8.45 -18.41
C ARG A 54 6.04 8.87 -16.93
N VAL A 55 6.06 7.92 -16.00
CA VAL A 55 5.88 8.23 -14.55
C VAL A 55 7.21 8.19 -13.82
N ASN A 56 7.52 9.29 -13.14
CA ASN A 56 8.60 9.40 -12.17
C ASN A 56 8.32 8.45 -10.99
N LYS A 57 9.33 7.88 -10.34
CA LYS A 57 9.14 7.02 -9.15
C LYS A 57 8.28 7.69 -8.07
N HIS A 58 8.40 9.01 -7.92
CA HIS A 58 7.56 9.79 -7.02
C HIS A 58 6.07 9.64 -7.34
N SER A 59 5.67 9.81 -8.60
CA SER A 59 4.26 9.70 -8.96
C SER A 59 3.70 8.27 -8.91
N LEU A 60 4.56 7.24 -8.90
CA LEU A 60 4.13 5.88 -8.60
C LEU A 60 3.83 5.69 -7.10
N ALA A 61 4.67 6.25 -6.22
CA ALA A 61 4.43 6.21 -4.79
C ALA A 61 3.15 6.98 -4.43
N ASP A 62 2.99 8.21 -4.95
CA ASP A 62 1.81 9.04 -4.74
C ASP A 62 0.53 8.34 -5.22
N TYR A 63 0.61 7.60 -6.34
CA TYR A 63 -0.51 6.81 -6.84
C TYR A 63 -0.88 5.68 -5.87
N ALA A 64 0.11 4.93 -5.36
CA ALA A 64 -0.12 3.85 -4.41
C ALA A 64 -0.75 4.36 -3.10
N GLU A 65 -0.24 5.46 -2.55
CA GLU A 65 -0.79 6.12 -1.36
C GLU A 65 -2.23 6.56 -1.57
N GLY A 66 -2.48 7.23 -2.70
CA GLY A 66 -3.79 7.72 -3.06
C GLY A 66 -4.81 6.60 -3.31
N LEU A 67 -4.36 5.49 -3.91
CA LEU A 67 -5.18 4.31 -4.17
C LEU A 67 -5.65 3.67 -2.86
N ILE A 68 -4.73 3.47 -1.91
CA ILE A 68 -5.04 2.93 -0.59
C ILE A 68 -6.02 3.84 0.16
N PHE A 69 -5.77 5.15 0.14
CA PHE A 69 -6.67 6.12 0.77
C PHE A 69 -8.06 6.12 0.14
N TYR A 70 -8.13 6.11 -1.20
CA TYR A 70 -9.38 6.07 -1.92
C TYR A 70 -10.21 4.84 -1.54
N ALA A 71 -9.59 3.67 -1.51
CA ALA A 71 -10.27 2.42 -1.18
C ALA A 71 -10.83 2.45 0.25
N TRP A 72 -10.04 2.90 1.21
CA TRP A 72 -10.47 3.05 2.60
C TRP A 72 -11.61 4.07 2.75
N LYS A 73 -11.45 5.26 2.15
CA LYS A 73 -12.48 6.34 2.20
C LYS A 73 -13.82 5.88 1.63
N ASN A 74 -13.80 5.06 0.59
CA ASN A 74 -15.00 4.51 -0.05
C ASN A 74 -15.49 3.21 0.60
N LYS A 75 -14.94 2.83 1.76
CA LYS A 75 -15.34 1.63 2.53
C LYS A 75 -15.16 0.31 1.76
N LEU A 76 -14.24 0.28 0.79
CA LEU A 76 -13.88 -0.94 0.05
C LEU A 76 -12.95 -1.85 0.86
N VAL A 77 -12.20 -1.25 1.79
CA VAL A 77 -11.32 -1.91 2.76
C VAL A 77 -11.35 -1.15 4.08
N THR A 78 -11.05 -1.85 5.16
CA THR A 78 -10.81 -1.30 6.50
C THR A 78 -9.31 -1.19 6.79
N ILE A 79 -8.93 -0.45 7.84
CA ILE A 79 -7.52 -0.39 8.28
C ILE A 79 -7.06 -1.77 8.74
N GLU A 80 -7.91 -2.47 9.49
CA GLU A 80 -7.65 -3.79 10.03
C GLU A 80 -7.37 -4.81 8.92
N GLU A 81 -8.21 -4.86 7.88
CA GLU A 81 -7.97 -5.73 6.72
C GLU A 81 -6.65 -5.42 6.02
N CYS A 82 -6.32 -4.14 5.81
CA CYS A 82 -5.04 -3.74 5.23
C CYS A 82 -3.87 -4.19 6.09
N VAL A 83 -3.98 -4.05 7.42
CA VAL A 83 -2.95 -4.49 8.37
C VAL A 83 -2.80 -6.00 8.35
N ASP A 84 -3.90 -6.76 8.35
CA ASP A 84 -3.88 -8.22 8.36
C ASP A 84 -3.21 -8.76 7.09
N ILE A 85 -3.54 -8.21 5.91
CA ILE A 85 -2.85 -8.55 4.65
C ILE A 85 -1.36 -8.28 4.76
N LEU A 86 -0.94 -7.11 5.29
CA LEU A 86 0.48 -6.81 5.42
C LEU A 86 1.18 -7.77 6.39
N VAL A 87 0.55 -8.12 7.51
CA VAL A 87 1.11 -9.02 8.51
C VAL A 87 1.30 -10.42 7.92
N GLU A 88 0.25 -10.98 7.32
CA GLU A 88 0.30 -12.32 6.71
C GLU A 88 1.38 -12.40 5.64
N ARG A 89 1.42 -11.45 4.70
CA ARG A 89 2.34 -11.48 3.56
C ARG A 89 3.79 -11.16 3.90
N MET A 90 4.05 -10.42 4.97
CA MET A 90 5.42 -10.22 5.47
C MET A 90 5.96 -11.47 6.19
N GLN A 91 5.08 -12.35 6.67
CA GLN A 91 5.43 -13.57 7.42
C GLN A 91 5.45 -14.84 6.56
N ASP A 92 5.04 -14.77 5.29
CA ASP A 92 5.22 -15.84 4.32
C ASP A 92 6.71 -16.24 4.21
N GLU A 93 7.00 -17.49 3.80
CA GLU A 93 8.37 -18.04 3.72
C GLU A 93 9.32 -17.16 2.87
N ASN A 94 8.78 -16.54 1.82
CA ASN A 94 9.49 -15.60 0.95
C ASN A 94 8.96 -14.16 1.08
N GLY A 95 8.34 -13.85 2.22
CA GLY A 95 7.70 -12.57 2.52
C GLY A 95 8.70 -11.41 2.53
N SER A 96 8.28 -10.29 1.95
CA SER A 96 9.02 -9.02 2.02
C SER A 96 8.04 -7.87 2.12
N GLU A 97 8.51 -6.71 2.57
CA GLU A 97 7.65 -5.53 2.66
C GLU A 97 7.12 -5.12 1.27
N VAL A 98 7.97 -5.18 0.24
CA VAL A 98 7.54 -4.93 -1.16
C VAL A 98 6.49 -5.92 -1.60
N TYR A 99 6.67 -7.22 -1.33
CA TYR A 99 5.69 -8.25 -1.67
C TYR A 99 4.35 -8.01 -0.98
N ALA A 100 4.36 -7.77 0.33
CA ALA A 100 3.16 -7.51 1.12
C ALA A 100 2.36 -6.30 0.61
N PHE A 101 3.05 -5.19 0.32
CA PHE A 101 2.40 -4.04 -0.30
C PHE A 101 1.89 -4.32 -1.71
N SER A 102 2.59 -5.15 -2.49
CA SER A 102 2.13 -5.55 -3.84
C SER A 102 0.82 -6.34 -3.78
N GLU A 103 0.70 -7.26 -2.82
CA GLU A 103 -0.54 -8.02 -2.58
C GLU A 103 -1.67 -7.14 -2.08
N LEU A 104 -1.40 -6.20 -1.18
CA LEU A 104 -2.40 -5.22 -0.73
C LEU A 104 -2.94 -4.38 -1.91
N LEU A 105 -2.05 -3.90 -2.79
CA LEU A 105 -2.44 -3.12 -3.97
C LEU A 105 -3.28 -3.94 -4.96
N ARG A 106 -2.92 -5.20 -5.20
CA ARG A 106 -3.74 -6.13 -6.01
C ARG A 106 -5.12 -6.35 -5.41
N TYR A 107 -5.19 -6.58 -4.11
CA TYR A 107 -6.44 -6.78 -3.40
C TYR A 107 -7.36 -5.56 -3.53
N ILE A 108 -6.81 -4.37 -3.34
CA ILE A 108 -7.54 -3.11 -3.48
C ILE A 108 -8.01 -2.89 -4.93
N GLU A 109 -7.15 -3.12 -5.91
CA GLU A 109 -7.51 -2.96 -7.33
C GLU A 109 -8.69 -3.88 -7.70
N ALA A 110 -8.66 -5.13 -7.24
CA ALA A 110 -9.74 -6.09 -7.46
C ALA A 110 -11.06 -5.63 -6.82
N LYS A 111 -11.03 -4.93 -5.68
CA LYS A 111 -12.24 -4.36 -5.03
C LYS A 111 -12.79 -3.14 -5.76
N ILE A 112 -11.96 -2.39 -6.48
CA ILE A 112 -12.38 -1.19 -7.24
C ILE A 112 -13.02 -1.57 -8.57
N HIS A 113 -12.54 -2.64 -9.19
CA HIS A 113 -12.96 -3.09 -10.52
C HIS A 113 -13.86 -4.34 -10.53
N GLY A 114 -14.18 -4.88 -9.36
CA GLY A 114 -15.12 -5.99 -9.16
C GLY A 114 -16.53 -5.57 -8.79
#